data_AF-A0A0Q2UYH3-F1
#
_entry.id   AF-A0A0Q2UYH3-F1
#
_cell.length_a   1.000
_cell.length_b   1.000
_cell.length_c   1.000
_cell.angle_alpha   90.00
_cell.angle_beta   90.00
_cell.angle_gamma   90.00
#
_symmetry.space_group_name_H-M   'P 1'
#
loop_
_entity.id
_entity.type
_entity.pdbx_description
1 polymer ?
#
loop_
_entity_poly.entity_id
_entity_poly.type
_entity_poly.pdbx_seq_one_letter_code
_entity_poly.pdbx_strand_id
1 'polypeptide(L)' 'MSPESIEGRLIAQRQILARLIHAHGDAMRGFLRDRSTVSIPEEDPSADGPDPAFAIEAALADEMRLILAAVERLD' A
#
# COMPACT_ATOMS: atom_id res chain seq x y z
N MET A 1 21.88 -8.58 3.87
CA MET A 1 20.59 -8.56 4.59
C MET A 1 19.79 -9.73 4.04
N SER A 2 19.28 -10.62 4.88
CA SER A 2 18.53 -11.80 4.39
C SER A 2 17.10 -11.40 4.00
N PRO A 3 16.43 -12.14 3.09
CA PRO A 3 15.03 -11.89 2.75
C PRO A 3 14.13 -11.80 3.99
N GLU A 4 14.31 -12.70 4.95
CA GLU A 4 13.55 -12.76 6.21
C GLU A 4 13.75 -11.49 7.05
N SER A 5 14.99 -10.98 7.08
CA SER A 5 15.28 -9.72 7.79
C SER A 5 14.67 -8.50 7.12
N ILE A 6 14.50 -8.51 5.79
CA ILE A 6 13.81 -7.44 5.05
C ILE A 6 12.30 -7.51 5.34
N GLU A 7 11.72 -8.71 5.22
CA GLU A 7 10.30 -8.95 5.48
C GLU A 7 9.92 -8.52 6.91
N GLY A 8 10.71 -8.94 7.90
CA GLY A 8 10.49 -8.54 9.30
C GLY A 8 10.53 -7.03 9.50
N ARG A 9 11.42 -6.31 8.80
CA ARG A 9 11.48 -4.83 8.85
C ARG A 9 10.26 -4.18 8.20
N LEU A 10 9.80 -4.69 7.06
CA LEU A 10 8.61 -4.17 6.38
C LEU A 10 7.35 -4.36 7.24
N ILE A 11 7.20 -5.53 7.87
CA ILE A 11 6.11 -5.81 8.80
C ILE A 11 6.15 -4.83 9.99
N ALA A 12 7.33 -4.63 10.59
CA ALA A 12 7.49 -3.72 11.71
C ALA A 12 7.15 -2.27 11.32
N GLN A 13 7.62 -1.81 10.15
CA GLN A 13 7.31 -0.48 9.63
C GLN A 13 5.81 -0.30 9.41
N ARG A 14 5.14 -1.28 8.82
CA ARG A 14 3.68 -1.26 8.60
C ARG A 14 2.92 -1.12 9.92
N GLN A 15 3.32 -1.84 10.96
CA GLN A 15 2.69 -1.74 12.28
C GLN A 15 2.92 -0.37 12.93
N ILE A 16 4.12 0.21 12.78
CA ILE A 16 4.42 1.55 13.30
C ILE A 16 3.57 2.59 12.58
N LEU A 17 3.53 2.54 11.25
CA LEU A 17 2.72 3.44 10.43
C LEU A 17 1.25 3.34 10.79
N ALA A 18 0.71 2.13 10.92
CA ALA A 18 -0.69 1.93 11.30
C ALA A 18 -1.04 2.60 12.64
N ARG A 19 -0.17 2.53 13.64
CA ARG A 19 -0.37 3.21 14.93
C ARG A 19 -0.34 4.74 14.80
N LEU A 20 0.59 5.28 14.01
CA LEU A 20 0.67 6.72 13.75
C LEU A 20 -0.58 7.24 13.03
N ILE A 21 -1.04 6.52 12.01
CA ILE A 21 -2.25 6.86 11.26
C ILE A 21 -3.49 6.74 12.12
N HIS A 22 -3.61 5.66 12.91
CA HIS A 22 -4.72 5.49 13.85
C HIS A 22 -4.80 6.68 14.83
N ALA A 23 -3.66 7.09 15.40
CA ALA A 23 -3.58 8.25 16.30
C ALA A 23 -3.87 9.59 15.61
N HIS A 24 -3.59 9.72 14.31
CA HIS A 24 -3.88 10.92 13.53
C HIS A 24 -5.37 11.07 13.20
N GLY A 25 -6.12 9.96 13.13
CA GLY A 25 -7.56 9.96 12.93
C GLY A 25 -8.02 9.92 11.47
N ASP A 26 -9.31 10.19 11.27
CA ASP A 26 -10.04 9.79 10.06
C ASP A 26 -9.58 10.46 8.76
N ALA A 27 -9.07 11.68 8.82
CA ALA A 27 -8.58 12.39 7.63
C ALA A 27 -7.43 11.62 6.94
N MET A 28 -6.50 11.06 7.74
CA MET A 28 -5.40 10.27 7.19
C MET A 28 -5.86 8.90 6.68
N ARG A 29 -6.87 8.32 7.34
CA ARG A 29 -7.49 7.07 6.88
C ARG A 29 -8.22 7.26 5.56
N GLY A 30 -8.94 8.37 5.39
CA GLY A 30 -9.58 8.77 4.14
C GLY A 30 -8.56 8.90 3.01
N PHE A 31 -7.47 9.63 3.25
CA PHE A 31 -6.37 9.77 2.29
C PHE A 31 -5.82 8.41 1.82
N LEU A 32 -5.56 7.49 2.74
CA LEU A 32 -5.07 6.14 2.38
C LEU A 32 -6.09 5.36 1.57
N ARG A 33 -7.37 5.43 1.96
CA ARG A 33 -8.45 4.73 1.27
C ARG A 33 -8.53 5.16 -0.19
N ASP A 34 -8.46 6.47 -0.44
CA ASP A 34 -8.51 7.07 -1.79
C ASP A 34 -7.31 6.70 -2.67
N ARG A 35 -6.15 6.46 -2.07
CA ARG A 35 -4.88 6.17 -2.79
C ARG A 35 -4.52 4.69 -2.84
N SER A 36 -5.24 3.85 -2.11
CA SER A 36 -5.04 2.41 -2.07
C SER A 36 -5.57 1.67 -3.31
N THR A 37 -6.22 2.40 -4.22
CA THR A 37 -6.69 1.90 -5.51
C THR A 37 -5.80 2.42 -6.63
N VAL A 38 -5.27 1.52 -7.45
CA VAL A 38 -4.62 1.90 -8.71
C VAL A 38 -5.72 2.10 -9.74
N SER A 39 -5.84 3.30 -10.30
CA SER A 39 -6.58 3.50 -11.54
C SER A 39 -5.60 3.30 -12.69
N ILE A 40 -5.41 2.07 -13.13
CA ILE A 40 -4.67 1.81 -14.36
C ILE A 40 -5.63 2.16 -15.52
N PRO A 41 -5.28 3.11 -16.41
CA PRO A 41 -6.04 3.31 -17.65
C PRO A 41 -6.15 1.95 -18.35
N GLU A 42 -7.30 1.63 -18.97
CA GLU A 42 -7.45 0.36 -19.70
C GLU A 42 -6.22 0.13 -20.58
N GLU A 43 -5.39 -0.85 -20.19
CA GLU A 43 -4.28 -1.30 -21.02
C GLU A 43 -4.91 -1.84 -22.30
N ASP A 44 -4.50 -1.30 -23.44
CA ASP A 44 -4.91 -1.82 -24.75
C ASP A 44 -4.71 -3.34 -24.72
N PRO A 45 -5.73 -4.17 -24.98
CA PRO A 45 -5.59 -5.63 -24.92
C PRO A 45 -4.56 -6.17 -25.92
N SER A 46 -4.11 -5.32 -26.85
CA SER A 46 -3.03 -5.57 -27.80
C SER A 46 -1.64 -5.19 -27.28
N ALA A 47 -1.52 -4.50 -26.15
CA ALA A 47 -0.26 -4.13 -25.53
C ALA A 47 0.33 -5.34 -24.79
N ASP A 48 1.62 -5.57 -25.00
CA ASP A 48 2.35 -6.70 -24.44
C ASP A 48 2.56 -6.54 -22.91
N GLY A 49 1.54 -6.93 -22.13
CA GLY A 49 1.61 -7.04 -20.68
C GLY A 49 1.66 -5.70 -19.92
N PRO A 50 1.62 -5.76 -18.58
CA PRO A 50 1.59 -4.56 -17.76
C PRO A 50 2.86 -3.74 -17.97
N ASP A 51 2.68 -2.46 -18.33
CA ASP A 51 3.82 -1.55 -18.54
C ASP A 51 4.64 -1.50 -17.23
N PRO A 52 5.95 -1.80 -17.26
CA PRO A 52 6.82 -1.66 -16.09
C PRO A 52 6.71 -0.27 -15.44
N ALA A 53 6.28 0.74 -16.19
CA ALA A 53 5.99 2.08 -15.70
C ALA A 53 4.86 2.13 -14.65
N PHE A 54 3.98 1.12 -14.53
CA PHE A 54 2.94 1.04 -13.51
C PHE A 54 3.24 0.05 -12.38
N ALA A 55 4.36 -0.68 -12.45
CA ALA A 55 4.72 -1.68 -11.44
C ALA A 55 4.99 -1.04 -10.07
N ILE A 56 5.51 0.20 -10.05
CA ILE A 56 5.81 0.93 -8.81
C ILE A 56 4.50 1.42 -8.18
N GLU A 57 3.59 1.95 -8.98
CA GLU A 57 2.28 2.46 -8.58
C GLU A 57 1.42 1.34 -8.02
N ALA A 58 1.46 0.17 -8.67
CA ALA A 58 0.82 -1.04 -8.16
C ALA A 58 1.40 -1.47 -6.82
N ALA A 59 2.73 -1.56 -6.71
CA ALA A 59 3.37 -1.91 -5.44
C ALA A 59 3.07 -0.90 -4.32
N LEU A 60 2.96 0.38 -4.65
CA LEU A 60 2.62 1.44 -3.69
C LEU A 60 1.16 1.32 -3.22
N ALA A 61 0.22 1.14 -4.14
CA ALA A 61 -1.18 0.95 -3.78
C ALA A 61 -1.39 -0.31 -2.94
N ASP A 62 -0.69 -1.39 -3.26
CA ASP A 62 -0.68 -2.63 -2.48
C ASP A 62 -0.21 -2.38 -1.04
N GLU A 63 0.89 -1.65 -0.86
CA GLU A 63 1.38 -1.32 0.48
C GLU A 63 0.40 -0.41 1.23
N MET A 64 -0.24 0.55 0.55
CA MET A 64 -1.28 1.40 1.15
C MET A 64 -2.49 0.57 1.61
N ARG A 65 -2.92 -0.44 0.85
CA ARG A 65 -3.98 -1.39 1.27
C ARG A 65 -3.57 -2.16 2.53
N LEU A 66 -2.33 -2.65 2.58
CA LEU A 66 -1.83 -3.39 3.73
C LEU A 66 -1.73 -2.52 4.99
N ILE A 67 -1.30 -1.26 4.85
CA ILE A 67 -1.28 -0.29 5.94
C ILE A 67 -2.71 0.01 6.42
N LEU A 68 -3.65 0.28 5.50
CA LEU A 68 -5.04 0.55 5.86
C LEU A 68 -5.66 -0.62 6.63
N ALA A 69 -5.50 -1.85 6.14
CA ALA A 69 -5.97 -3.04 6.83
C ALA A 69 -5.31 -3.19 8.22
N ALA A 70 -4.08 -2.73 8.41
CA ALA A 70 -3.43 -2.72 9.71
C ALA A 70 -3.98 -1.65 10.66
N VAL A 71 -4.39 -0.49 10.14
CA VAL A 71 -5.07 0.57 10.91
C VAL A 71 -6.43 0.08 11.39
N GLU A 72 -7.21 -0.56 10.52
CA GLU A 72 -8.56 -1.06 10.82
C GLU A 72 -8.57 -2.15 11.91
N ARG A 73 -7.45 -2.87 12.11
CA ARG A 73 -7.30 -3.83 13.22
C ARG A 73 -7.02 -3.19 14.59
N LEU A 74 -6.76 -1.88 14.63
CA LEU A 74 -6.50 -1.14 15.87
C LEU A 74 -7.76 -0.49 16.45
N ASP A 75 -8.85 -0.46 15.70
CA ASP A 75 -10.17 0.00 16.16
C ASP A 75 -10.91 -1.10 16.94
#